data_AF-A0AAP6MA19-F1
#
_entry.id   AF-A0AAP6MA19-F1
#
_cell.length_a   1.000
_cell.length_b   1.000
_cell.length_c   1.000
_cell.angle_alpha   90.00
_cell.angle_beta   90.00
_cell.angle_gamma   90.00
#
_symmetry.space_group_name_H-M   'P 1'
#
loop_
_entity.id
_entity.type
_entity.pdbx_description
1 polymer ?
#
loop_
_entity_poly.entity_id
_entity_poly.type
_entity_poly.pdbx_seq_one_letter_code
_entity_poly.pdbx_strand_id
1 'polypeptide(L)'
;MLWFLAFCTGLTFYPMHFIVLLLLCIVGHFSSQHYLGQGDLLLACAWFPWLTLEQISMLLVVASGSGILYLLLKYCLCHQPFAPIPFIPFMTLGLYISYFW
;
A
#
# COMPACT_ATOMS: atom_id res chain seq x y z
N MET A 1 -7.07 -14.95 -8.78
CA MET A 1 -8.52 -15.10 -8.50
C MET A 1 -9.24 -13.77 -8.28
N LEU A 2 -8.78 -12.89 -7.37
CA LEU A 2 -9.44 -11.59 -7.10
C LEU A 2 -9.62 -10.69 -8.34
N TRP A 3 -8.63 -10.68 -9.24
CA TRP A 3 -8.68 -9.88 -10.47
C TRP A 3 -9.69 -10.41 -11.48
N PHE A 4 -9.82 -11.74 -11.56
CA PHE A 4 -10.81 -12.38 -12.42
C PHE A 4 -12.23 -12.15 -11.88
N LEU A 5 -12.41 -12.21 -10.56
CA LEU A 5 -13.66 -11.81 -9.90
C LEU A 5 -13.99 -10.34 -10.15
N ALA A 6 -13.02 -9.43 -10.00
CA ALA A 6 -13.20 -8.00 -10.27
C ALA A 6 -13.63 -7.73 -11.72
N PHE A 7 -12.99 -8.42 -12.67
CA PHE A 7 -13.37 -8.39 -14.09
C PHE A 7 -14.81 -8.91 -14.31
N CYS A 8 -15.18 -10.03 -13.68
CA CYS A 8 -16.55 -10.57 -13.75
C CYS A 8 -17.60 -9.67 -13.11
N THR A 9 -17.24 -8.86 -12.10
CA THR A 9 -18.14 -7.89 -11.45
C THR A 9 -18.32 -6.58 -12.22
N GLY A 10 -17.64 -6.39 -13.36
CA GLY A 10 -17.74 -5.17 -14.16
C GLY A 10 -17.08 -3.94 -13.53
N LEU A 11 -16.19 -4.15 -12.56
CA LEU A 11 -15.36 -3.07 -12.00
C LEU A 11 -14.47 -2.49 -13.10
N THR A 12 -14.33 -1.16 -13.10
CA THR A 12 -13.42 -0.45 -14.00
C THR A 12 -12.00 -0.95 -13.78
N PHE A 13 -11.49 -1.68 -14.77
CA PHE A 13 -10.17 -2.29 -14.73
C PHE A 13 -9.21 -1.51 -15.62
N TYR A 14 -8.14 -0.99 -15.03
CA TYR A 14 -7.17 -0.16 -15.73
C TYR A 14 -5.90 -0.96 -16.01
N PRO A 15 -5.73 -1.54 -17.21
CA PRO A 15 -4.59 -2.41 -17.53
C PRO A 15 -3.25 -1.68 -17.48
N MET A 16 -3.22 -0.35 -17.62
CA MET A 16 -1.99 0.45 -17.48
C MET A 16 -1.40 0.41 -16.07
N HIS A 17 -2.21 0.13 -15.04
CA HIS A 17 -1.72 0.02 -13.66
C HIS A 17 -0.93 -1.27 -13.41
N PHE A 18 -0.91 -2.23 -14.35
CA PHE A 18 0.05 -3.35 -14.31
C PHE A 18 1.50 -2.86 -14.33
N ILE A 19 1.79 -1.74 -14.98
CA ILE A 19 3.15 -1.17 -15.04
C ILE A 19 3.56 -0.68 -13.64
N VAL A 20 2.66 0.00 -12.94
CA VAL A 20 2.86 0.46 -11.55
C VAL A 20 3.06 -0.72 -10.62
N LEU A 21 2.29 -1.79 -10.82
CA LEU A 21 2.35 -3.03 -10.06
C LEU A 21 3.67 -3.78 -10.29
N LEU A 22 4.12 -3.85 -11.54
CA LEU A 22 5.39 -4.45 -11.92
C LEU A 22 6.57 -3.65 -11.35
N LEU A 23 6.48 -2.32 -11.37
CA LEU A 23 7.46 -1.44 -10.74
C LEU A 23 7.50 -1.64 -9.22
N LEU A 24 6.35 -1.74 -8.56
CA LEU A 24 6.27 -2.07 -7.14
C LEU A 24 6.84 -3.45 -6.83
N CYS A 25 6.57 -4.46 -7.65
CA CYS A 25 7.17 -5.79 -7.49
C CYS A 25 8.70 -5.75 -7.67
N ILE A 26 9.21 -4.97 -8.62
CA ILE A 26 10.66 -4.78 -8.81
C ILE A 26 11.26 -4.09 -7.58
N VAL A 27 10.72 -2.93 -7.19
CA VAL A 27 11.19 -2.18 -6.01
C VAL A 27 11.07 -3.04 -4.76
N GLY A 28 9.97 -3.76 -4.62
CA GLY A 28 9.70 -4.72 -3.56
C GLY A 28 10.71 -5.85 -3.53
N HIS A 29 11.06 -6.42 -4.69
CA HIS A 29 12.07 -7.47 -4.82
C HIS A 29 13.48 -6.98 -4.45
N PHE A 30 13.86 -5.78 -4.90
CA PHE A 30 15.14 -5.16 -4.54
C PHE A 30 15.18 -4.68 -3.07
N SER A 31 14.03 -4.30 -2.50
CA SER A 31 13.86 -3.90 -1.10
C SER A 31 13.62 -5.10 -0.17
N SER A 32 13.41 -6.30 -0.73
CA SER A 32 12.78 -7.49 -0.14
C SER A 32 13.49 -8.08 1.08
N GLN A 33 14.61 -7.54 1.52
CA GLN A 33 15.32 -8.16 2.64
C GLN A 33 14.85 -7.61 4.00
N HIS A 34 14.43 -6.35 4.15
CA HIS A 34 14.30 -5.77 5.50
C HIS A 34 13.06 -4.92 5.84
N TYR A 35 12.31 -4.38 4.89
CA TYR A 35 11.33 -3.32 5.23
C TYR A 35 9.92 -3.50 4.69
N LEU A 36 9.75 -4.17 3.54
CA LEU A 36 8.45 -4.30 2.88
C LEU A 36 8.00 -5.76 2.97
N GLY A 37 6.91 -5.99 3.72
CA GLY A 37 6.38 -7.33 3.90
C GLY A 37 5.83 -7.88 2.59
N GLN A 38 6.08 -9.15 2.31
CA GLN A 38 5.47 -9.84 1.16
C GLN A 38 3.94 -9.73 1.17
N GLY A 39 3.34 -9.64 2.37
CA GLY A 39 1.92 -9.38 2.56
C GLY A 39 1.49 -8.01 2.03
N ASP A 40 2.28 -6.95 2.28
CA ASP A 40 1.97 -5.59 1.84
C ASP A 40 1.99 -5.47 0.30
N LEU A 41 2.96 -6.11 -0.34
CA LEU A 41 3.02 -6.23 -1.80
C LEU A 41 1.81 -6.96 -2.36
N LEU A 42 1.43 -8.09 -1.76
CA LEU A 42 0.28 -8.88 -2.22
C LEU A 42 -1.03 -8.08 -2.07
N LEU A 43 -1.13 -7.27 -1.02
CA LEU A 43 -2.25 -6.38 -0.76
C LEU A 43 -2.33 -5.23 -1.76
N ALA A 44 -1.21 -4.56 -2.03
CA ALA A 44 -1.11 -3.55 -3.08
C ALA A 44 -1.48 -4.15 -4.46
N CYS A 45 -0.99 -5.36 -4.75
CA CYS A 45 -1.33 -6.10 -5.96
C CYS A 45 -2.82 -6.43 -6.05
N ALA A 46 -3.49 -6.65 -4.93
CA ALA A 46 -4.94 -6.85 -4.92
C ALA A 46 -5.67 -5.55 -5.24
N TRP A 47 -5.27 -4.42 -4.64
CA TRP A 47 -6.05 -3.18 -4.62
C TRP A 47 -5.82 -2.22 -5.80
N PHE A 48 -4.59 -2.14 -6.29
CA PHE A 48 -4.20 -1.16 -7.31
C PHE A 48 -4.93 -1.25 -8.65
N PRO A 49 -5.40 -2.43 -9.14
CA PRO A 49 -6.05 -2.53 -10.45
C PRO A 49 -7.37 -1.76 -10.58
N TRP A 50 -8.06 -1.53 -9.46
CA TRP A 50 -9.36 -0.85 -9.44
C TRP A 50 -9.31 0.58 -8.92
N LEU A 51 -8.15 1.03 -8.42
CA LEU A 51 -7.95 2.40 -7.96
C LEU A 51 -7.46 3.28 -9.12
N THR A 52 -7.88 4.53 -9.14
CA THR A 52 -7.32 5.52 -10.06
C THR A 52 -5.91 5.94 -9.62
N LEU A 53 -5.13 6.55 -10.51
CA LEU A 53 -3.77 7.01 -10.19
C LEU A 53 -3.76 8.01 -9.01
N GLU A 54 -4.79 8.88 -8.96
CA GLU A 54 -4.99 9.84 -7.87
C GLU A 54 -5.23 9.12 -6.54
N GLN A 55 -6.13 8.13 -6.52
CA GLN A 55 -6.41 7.35 -5.32
C GLN A 55 -5.18 6.56 -4.85
N ILE A 56 -4.42 5.97 -5.77
CA ILE A 56 -3.16 5.29 -5.46
C ILE A 56 -2.18 6.26 -4.82
N SER A 57 -2.03 7.47 -5.38
CA SER A 57 -1.11 8.48 -4.85
C SER A 57 -1.53 8.96 -3.45
N MET A 58 -2.83 9.21 -3.23
CA MET A 58 -3.37 9.61 -1.94
C MET A 58 -3.20 8.48 -0.90
N LEU A 59 -3.49 7.24 -1.28
CA LEU A 59 -3.27 6.06 -0.44
C LEU A 59 -1.82 5.96 0.02
N LEU A 60 -0.87 6.08 -0.90
CA LEU A 60 0.57 6.04 -0.60
C LEU A 60 0.99 7.17 0.33
N VAL A 61 0.52 8.39 0.10
CA VAL A 61 0.82 9.56 0.96
C VAL A 61 0.24 9.37 2.37
N VAL A 62 -1.01 8.92 2.49
CA VAL A 62 -1.66 8.71 3.79
C VAL A 62 -1.00 7.55 4.55
N ALA A 63 -0.75 6.42 3.88
CA ALA A 63 -0.14 5.25 4.49
C ALA A 63 1.30 5.54 4.96
N SER A 64 2.12 6.21 4.13
CA SER A 64 3.48 6.58 4.52
C SER A 64 3.49 7.67 5.60
N GLY A 65 2.65 8.70 5.47
CA GLY A 65 2.55 9.78 6.45
C GLY A 65 2.13 9.30 7.83
N SER A 66 1.12 8.43 7.90
CA SER A 66 0.66 7.84 9.17
C SER A 66 1.70 6.89 9.79
N GLY A 67 2.41 6.11 8.97
CA GLY A 67 3.52 5.27 9.44
C GLY A 67 4.68 6.09 10.01
N ILE A 68 5.08 7.17 9.35
CA ILE A 68 6.13 8.10 9.82
C ILE A 68 5.69 8.78 11.12
N LEU A 69 4.46 9.30 11.18
CA LEU A 69 3.91 9.91 12.39
C LEU A 69 3.93 8.95 13.57
N TYR A 70 3.53 7.69 13.35
CA TYR A 70 3.57 6.66 14.38
C TYR A 70 5.00 6.40 14.87
N LEU A 71 5.97 6.27 13.96
CA LEU A 71 7.38 6.09 14.33
C LEU A 71 7.93 7.28 15.13
N LEU A 72 7.61 8.51 14.71
CA LEU A 72 8.01 9.73 15.43
C LEU A 72 7.40 9.80 16.82
N LEU A 73 6.10 9.52 16.96
CA LEU A 73 5.42 9.47 18.26
C LEU A 73 6.03 8.41 19.16
N LYS A 74 6.26 7.20 18.64
CA LYS A 74 6.87 6.10 19.40
C LYS A 74 8.29 6.44 19.84
N TYR A 75 9.08 7.07 18.98
CA TYR A 75 10.44 7.50 19.31
C TYR A 75 10.44 8.62 20.38
N CYS A 76 9.56 9.61 20.24
CA CYS A 76 9.46 10.75 21.15
C CYS A 76 8.92 10.36 22.52
N LEU A 77 7.90 9.49 22.57
CA LEU A 77 7.21 9.13 23.82
C LEU A 77 7.85 7.95 24.54
N CYS A 78 8.35 6.95 23.81
CA CYS A 78 8.83 5.69 24.39
C CYS A 78 10.34 5.51 24.29
N HIS A 79 11.07 6.40 23.60
CA HIS A 79 12.51 6.29 23.33
C HIS A 79 12.96 4.90 22.83
N GLN A 80 12.06 4.19 22.14
CA GLN A 80 12.35 2.86 21.61
C GLN A 80 13.06 2.95 20.26
N PRO A 81 13.97 2.00 19.96
CA PRO A 81 14.60 1.92 18.65
C PRO A 81 13.58 1.67 17.54
N PHE A 82 13.90 2.11 16.32
CA PHE A 82 13.09 1.88 15.13
C PHE A 82 12.95 0.39 14.86
N ALA A 83 11.82 -0.18 15.29
CA ALA A 83 11.44 -1.55 15.04
C ALA A 83 10.56 -1.64 13.78
N PRO A 84 10.59 -2.77 13.05
CA PRO A 84 9.69 -2.98 11.92
C PRO A 84 8.23 -2.89 12.40
N ILE A 85 7.46 -2.04 11.72
CA ILE A 85 6.04 -1.82 12.00
C ILE A 85 5.20 -2.57 10.96
N PRO A 86 4.05 -3.15 11.36
CA PRO A 86 3.13 -3.72 10.39
C PRO A 86 2.57 -2.59 9.51
N PHE A 87 2.83 -2.64 8.20
CA PHE A 87 2.42 -1.59 7.26
C PHE A 87 0.95 -1.70 6.83
N ILE A 88 0.39 -2.92 6.88
CA ILE A 88 -1.03 -3.25 6.61
C ILE A 88 -2.04 -2.26 7.24
N PRO A 89 -2.03 -1.97 8.56
CA PRO A 89 -3.00 -1.04 9.15
C PRO A 89 -2.96 0.36 8.55
N PHE A 90 -1.77 0.88 8.25
CA PHE A 90 -1.62 2.18 7.61
C PHE A 90 -2.11 2.15 6.15
N MET A 91 -1.85 1.05 5.44
CA MET A 91 -2.35 0.86 4.09
C MET A 91 -3.89 0.74 4.04
N THR A 92 -4.50 0.04 5.00
CA THR A 92 -5.97 -0.05 5.11
C THR A 92 -6.62 1.30 5.37
N LEU A 93 -5.99 2.13 6.21
CA LEU A 93 -6.45 3.49 6.50
C LEU A 93 -6.30 4.37 5.25
N GLY A 94 -5.17 4.29 4.55
CA GLY A 94 -4.93 4.98 3.29
C GLY A 94 -5.96 4.61 2.23
N LEU A 95 -6.28 3.32 2.08
CA LEU A 95 -7.32 2.85 1.18
C LEU A 95 -8.68 3.46 1.52
N TYR A 96 -9.09 3.36 2.78
CA TYR A 96 -10.37 3.91 3.23
C TYR A 96 -10.49 5.41 2.91
N ILE A 97 -9.47 6.20 3.23
CA ILE A 97 -9.47 7.64 2.94
C ILE A 97 -9.49 7.89 1.42
N SER A 98 -8.62 7.23 0.66
CA SER A 98 -8.52 7.43 -0.80
C SER A 98 -9.77 7.02 -1.58
N TYR A 99 -10.59 6.11 -1.02
CA TYR A 99 -11.77 5.62 -1.71
C TYR A 99 -13.03 6.47 -1.41
N PHE A 100 -13.11 7.03 -0.20
CA PHE A 100 -14.28 7.80 0.25
C PHE A 100 -14.10 9.32 0.17
N TRP A 101 -12.90 9.80 -0.14
CA TRP A 101 -12.55 11.22 -0.24
C TRP A 101 -11.95 11.52 -1.61
#